data_AF-A0A6N2SXF9-F1
#
_entry.id   AF-A0A6N2SXF9-F1
#
_cell.length_a   1.000
_cell.length_b   1.000
_cell.length_c   1.000
_cell.angle_alpha   90.00
_cell.angle_beta   90.00
_cell.angle_gamma   90.00
#
_symmetry.space_group_name_H-M   'P 1'
#
loop_
_entity.id
_entity.type
_entity.pdbx_description
1 polymer ?
#
loop_
_entity_poly.entity_id
_entity_poly.type
_entity_poly.pdbx_seq_one_letter_code
_entity_poly.pdbx_strand_id
1 'polypeptide(L)'
;MADKIAINDEDFTSLEENLIAKHESIIELLGNVVKKLQDLSKRDGEFYTDSIAPKVQLLCDELNDAKSSMEEIYSAHADIISSFKSAVSDLDTCC
;
A
#
# COMPACT_ATOMS: atom_id res chain seq x y z
N MET A 1 8.01 -14.17 35.65
CA MET A 1 7.78 -13.83 34.24
C MET A 1 8.15 -12.37 34.15
N ALA A 2 9.23 -12.03 33.44
CA ALA A 2 9.61 -10.63 33.26
C ALA A 2 8.49 -9.93 32.47
N ASP A 3 8.06 -8.76 32.92
CA ASP A 3 7.20 -7.90 32.09
C ASP A 3 7.99 -7.53 30.83
N LYS A 4 7.33 -7.56 29.66
CA LYS A 4 7.94 -7.05 28.42
C LYS A 4 8.27 -5.58 28.62
N ILE A 5 9.55 -5.21 28.46
CA ILE A 5 10.02 -3.84 28.72
C ILE A 5 10.28 -3.13 27.39
N ALA A 6 10.56 -3.88 26.32
CA ALA A 6 11.07 -3.34 25.07
C ALA A 6 9.99 -2.94 24.05
N ILE A 7 8.83 -3.61 24.02
CA ILE A 7 7.68 -3.25 23.17
C ILE A 7 6.39 -3.21 23.98
N ASN A 8 5.64 -2.11 23.83
CA ASN A 8 4.21 -2.11 24.14
C ASN A 8 3.47 -2.81 22.99
N ASP A 9 3.04 -4.06 23.22
CA ASP A 9 2.37 -4.88 22.20
C ASP A 9 1.10 -4.23 21.64
N GLU A 10 0.36 -3.47 22.46
CA GLU A 10 -0.90 -2.83 22.06
C GLU A 10 -0.63 -1.64 21.12
N ASP A 11 0.28 -0.75 21.49
CA ASP A 11 0.66 0.40 20.65
C ASP A 11 1.28 -0.06 19.33
N PHE A 12 2.12 -1.10 19.38
CA PHE A 12 2.75 -1.66 18.19
C PHE A 12 1.72 -2.30 17.25
N THR A 13 0.81 -3.11 17.78
CA THR A 13 -0.26 -3.74 16.98
C THR A 13 -1.18 -2.67 16.38
N SER A 14 -1.55 -1.65 17.15
CA SER A 14 -2.37 -0.54 16.64
C SER A 14 -1.66 0.22 15.51
N LEU A 15 -0.36 0.47 15.65
CA LEU A 15 0.43 1.14 14.62
C LEU A 15 0.53 0.28 13.35
N GLU A 16 0.73 -1.03 13.50
CA GLU A 16 0.75 -2.01 12.42
C GLU A 16 -0.59 -1.97 11.68
N GLU A 17 -1.72 -2.21 12.35
CA GLU A 17 -3.07 -2.19 11.76
C GLU A 17 -3.39 -0.87 11.03
N ASN A 18 -3.02 0.26 11.62
CA ASN A 18 -3.19 1.57 10.99
C ASN A 18 -2.38 1.69 9.70
N LEU A 19 -1.13 1.19 9.68
CA LEU A 19 -0.28 1.21 8.50
C LEU A 19 -0.87 0.34 7.36
N ILE A 20 -1.38 -0.85 7.70
CA ILE A 20 -2.08 -1.76 6.77
C ILE A 20 -3.28 -1.03 6.15
N ALA A 21 -4.17 -0.48 6.99
CA ALA A 21 -5.38 0.18 6.54
C ALA A 21 -5.09 1.40 5.63
N LYS A 22 -4.02 2.16 5.91
CA LYS A 22 -3.60 3.28 5.07
C LYS A 22 -3.10 2.80 3.70
N HIS A 23 -2.33 1.73 3.63
CA HIS A 23 -1.86 1.18 2.36
C HIS A 23 -3.02 0.65 1.51
N GLU A 24 -3.91 -0.15 2.10
CA GLU A 24 -5.10 -0.66 1.40
C GLU A 24 -5.94 0.49 0.82
N SER A 25 -6.15 1.55 1.61
CA SER A 25 -6.89 2.73 1.17
C SER A 25 -6.22 3.44 -0.01
N ILE A 26 -4.89 3.58 -0.02
CA ILE A 26 -4.15 4.19 -1.13
C ILE A 26 -4.30 3.36 -2.41
N ILE A 27 -4.17 2.05 -2.30
CA ILE A 27 -4.29 1.12 -3.44
C ILE A 27 -5.71 1.15 -4.03
N GLU A 28 -6.73 1.18 -3.17
CA GLU A 28 -8.12 1.30 -3.59
C GLU A 28 -8.37 2.62 -4.32
N LEU A 29 -7.89 3.74 -3.76
CA LEU A 29 -8.03 5.06 -4.36
C LEU A 29 -7.36 5.14 -5.74
N LEU A 30 -6.15 4.60 -5.87
CA LEU A 30 -5.45 4.54 -7.16
C LEU A 30 -6.23 3.70 -8.19
N GLY A 31 -6.71 2.51 -7.79
CA GLY A 31 -7.54 1.67 -8.65
C GLY A 31 -8.82 2.37 -9.11
N ASN A 32 -9.46 3.12 -8.22
CA ASN A 32 -10.64 3.93 -8.55
C ASN A 32 -10.33 5.07 -9.53
N VAL A 33 -9.18 5.73 -9.40
CA VAL A 33 -8.73 6.75 -10.35
C VAL A 33 -8.47 6.15 -11.73
N VAL A 34 -7.72 5.04 -11.80
CA VAL A 34 -7.43 4.32 -13.06
C VAL A 34 -8.73 3.92 -13.75
N LYS A 35 -9.67 3.33 -13.01
CA LYS A 35 -10.97 2.93 -13.56
C LYS A 35 -11.75 4.11 -14.14
N LYS A 36 -11.80 5.24 -13.42
CA LYS A 36 -12.47 6.46 -13.90
C LYS A 36 -11.81 7.01 -15.17
N LEU A 37 -10.49 7.01 -15.24
CA LEU A 37 -9.75 7.43 -16.43
C LEU A 37 -10.05 6.53 -17.63
N GLN A 38 -10.02 5.21 -17.42
CA GLN A 38 -10.37 4.24 -18.46
C GLN A 38 -11.82 4.41 -18.93
N ASP A 39 -12.77 4.67 -18.02
CA ASP A 39 -14.17 4.92 -18.38
C ASP A 39 -14.31 6.19 -19.24
N LEU A 40 -13.58 7.26 -18.91
CA LEU A 40 -13.56 8.49 -19.71
C LEU A 40 -12.93 8.30 -21.09
N SER A 41 -11.99 7.37 -21.25
CA SER A 41 -11.33 7.09 -22.54
C SER A 41 -11.98 5.97 -23.36
N LYS A 42 -13.10 5.37 -22.93
CA LYS A 42 -13.88 4.41 -23.73
C LYS A 42 -14.64 5.11 -24.85
N ARG A 43 -15.09 4.35 -25.85
CA ARG A 43 -15.75 4.87 -27.07
C ARG A 43 -16.87 5.90 -26.85
N ASP A 44 -17.61 5.78 -25.74
CA ASP A 44 -18.70 6.68 -25.36
C ASP A 44 -18.31 7.71 -24.28
N GLY A 45 -17.03 7.77 -23.92
CA GLY A 45 -16.47 8.63 -22.89
C GLY A 45 -15.96 9.97 -23.43
N GLU A 46 -15.92 10.96 -22.55
CA GLU A 46 -15.59 12.35 -22.89
C GLU A 46 -14.18 12.55 -23.47
N PHE A 47 -13.25 11.62 -23.19
CA PHE A 47 -11.86 11.67 -23.64
C PHE A 47 -11.57 10.76 -24.84
N TYR A 48 -12.60 10.16 -25.45
CA TYR A 48 -12.43 9.32 -26.63
C TYR A 48 -12.19 10.13 -27.90
N THR A 49 -10.93 10.50 -28.07
CA THR A 49 -10.41 11.05 -29.32
C THR A 49 -9.09 10.37 -29.65
N ASP A 50 -8.74 10.34 -30.94
CA ASP A 50 -7.49 9.73 -31.42
C ASP A 50 -6.22 10.33 -30.78
N SER A 51 -6.32 11.56 -30.27
CA SER A 51 -5.19 12.28 -29.66
C SER A 51 -5.11 12.16 -28.13
N ILE A 52 -6.23 11.92 -27.45
CA ILE A 52 -6.33 11.93 -25.98
C ILE A 52 -6.40 10.51 -25.44
N ALA A 53 -7.19 9.61 -26.03
CA ALA A 53 -7.36 8.25 -25.53
C ALA A 53 -6.02 7.49 -25.37
N PRO A 54 -5.04 7.59 -26.29
CA PRO A 54 -3.73 6.97 -26.10
C PRO A 54 -2.96 7.54 -24.91
N LYS A 55 -3.08 8.85 -24.64
CA LYS A 55 -2.41 9.50 -23.50
C LYS A 55 -3.04 9.10 -22.17
N VAL A 56 -4.36 8.95 -22.14
CA VAL A 56 -5.08 8.43 -20.97
C VAL A 56 -4.67 7.00 -20.69
N GLN A 57 -4.48 6.17 -21.73
CA GLN A 57 -3.97 4.81 -21.56
C GLN A 57 -2.56 4.80 -20.97
N LEU A 58 -1.63 5.61 -21.50
CA LEU A 58 -0.27 5.72 -20.94
C LEU A 58 -0.29 6.14 -19.46
N LEU A 59 -1.14 7.11 -19.10
CA LEU A 59 -1.31 7.52 -17.71
C LEU A 59 -1.87 6.38 -16.84
N CYS A 60 -2.82 5.60 -17.35
CA CYS A 60 -3.34 4.43 -16.63
C CYS A 60 -2.25 3.38 -16.41
N ASP A 61 -1.38 3.17 -17.39
CA ASP A 61 -0.26 2.22 -17.29
C ASP A 61 0.75 2.70 -16.23
N GLU A 62 1.16 3.98 -16.27
CA GLU A 62 2.04 4.58 -15.26
C GLU A 62 1.44 4.51 -13.83
N LEU A 63 0.14 4.73 -13.69
CA LEU A 63 -0.56 4.63 -12.41
C LEU A 63 -0.61 3.18 -11.90
N ASN A 64 -0.74 2.19 -12.79
CA ASN A 64 -0.69 0.78 -12.41
C ASN A 64 0.74 0.37 -12.00
N ASP A 65 1.76 0.85 -12.70
CA ASP A 65 3.16 0.60 -12.31
C ASP A 65 3.48 1.22 -10.94
N ALA A 66 3.01 2.45 -10.70
CA ALA A 66 3.14 3.11 -9.40
C ALA A 66 2.40 2.33 -8.30
N LYS A 67 1.20 1.82 -8.59
CA LYS A 67 0.44 0.97 -7.68
C LYS A 67 1.23 -0.31 -7.33
N SER A 68 1.77 -1.03 -8.31
CA SER A 68 2.57 -2.23 -8.07
C SER A 68 3.83 -1.93 -7.26
N SER A 69 4.51 -0.82 -7.54
CA SER A 69 5.67 -0.37 -6.76
C SER A 69 5.31 -0.09 -5.29
N MET A 70 4.12 0.49 -5.03
CA MET A 70 3.63 0.72 -3.67
C MET A 70 3.29 -0.59 -2.95
N GLU A 71 2.72 -1.58 -3.64
CA GLU A 71 2.46 -2.91 -3.08
C GLU A 71 3.77 -3.61 -2.68
N GLU A 72 4.81 -3.52 -3.50
CA GLU A 72 6.14 -4.08 -3.20
C GLU A 72 6.80 -3.40 -1.98
N ILE A 73 6.78 -2.07 -1.93
CA ILE A 73 7.31 -1.29 -0.79
C ILE A 73 6.58 -1.66 0.49
N TYR A 74 5.26 -1.82 0.41
CA TYR A 74 4.46 -2.23 1.56
C TYR A 74 4.82 -3.63 2.06
N SER A 75 4.97 -4.61 1.18
CA SER A 75 5.44 -5.94 1.55
C SER A 75 6.80 -5.89 2.25
N ALA A 76 7.74 -5.09 1.73
CA ALA A 76 9.03 -4.90 2.38
C ALA A 76 8.91 -4.25 3.77
N HIS A 77 8.02 -3.27 3.95
CA HIS A 77 7.75 -2.67 5.26
C HIS A 77 7.15 -3.69 6.24
N ALA A 78 6.21 -4.53 5.80
CA ALA A 78 5.61 -5.56 6.64
C ALA A 78 6.68 -6.57 7.12
N ASP A 79 7.59 -6.99 6.23
CA ASP A 79 8.69 -7.88 6.58
C ASP A 79 9.66 -7.25 7.60
N ILE A 80 9.97 -5.96 7.45
CA ILE A 80 10.82 -5.22 8.40
C ILE A 80 10.15 -5.12 9.77
N ILE A 81 8.86 -4.76 9.82
CA ILE A 81 8.08 -4.65 11.06
C ILE A 81 8.02 -6.00 11.78
N SER A 82 7.72 -7.07 11.04
CA SER A 82 7.70 -8.43 11.58
C SER A 82 9.08 -8.85 12.14
N SER A 83 10.15 -8.61 11.38
CA SER A 83 11.52 -8.92 11.80
C SER A 83 11.93 -8.15 13.06
N PHE A 84 11.55 -6.86 13.15
CA PHE A 84 11.81 -6.03 14.32
C PHE A 84 11.06 -6.56 15.55
N LYS A 85 9.77 -6.89 15.40
CA LYS A 85 8.95 -7.47 16.49
C LYS A 85 9.56 -8.76 17.03
N SER A 86 10.02 -9.65 16.15
CA SER A 86 10.70 -10.89 16.55
C SER A 86 12.00 -10.61 17.31
N ALA A 87 12.89 -9.76 16.77
CA ALA A 87 14.17 -9.45 17.41
C ALA A 87 14.00 -8.82 18.81
N VAL A 88 12.98 -8.00 19.01
CA VAL A 88 12.68 -7.40 20.31
C VAL A 88 12.04 -8.42 21.27
N SER A 89 11.16 -9.31 20.78
CA SER A 89 10.63 -10.40 21.60
C SER A 89 11.73 -11.35 22.09
N ASP A 90 12.77 -11.59 21.28
CA ASP A 90 13.94 -12.38 21.66
C ASP A 90 14.73 -11.70 22.80
N LEU A 91 14.83 -10.36 22.79
CA LEU A 91 15.45 -9.58 23.87
C LEU A 91 14.68 -9.70 25.19
N ASP A 92 13.34 -9.58 25.16
CA ASP A 92 12.50 -9.68 26.36
C ASP A 92 12.50 -11.09 26.98
N THR A 93 12.78 -12.13 26.19
CA THR A 93 12.85 -13.54 26.65
C THR A 93 14.26 -14.00 27.02
N CYS A 94 15.31 -13.24 26.67
CA CYS A 94 16.71 -13.54 26.98
C CYS A 94 17.16 -13.11 28.39
N CYS A 95 16.24 -12.77 29.31
CA CYS A 95 16.53 -12.41 30.70
C CYS A 95 16.02 -13.47 31.70
#